data_AF-A0A7Y4WU64-F1
#
_entry.id   AF-A0A7Y4WU64-F1
#
_cell.length_a   1.000
_cell.length_b   1.000
_cell.length_c   1.000
_cell.angle_alpha   90.00
_cell.angle_beta   90.00
_cell.angle_gamma   90.00
#
_symmetry.space_group_name_H-M   'P 1'
#
loop_
_entity.id
_entity.type
_entity.pdbx_description
1 polymer ?
#
loop_
_entity_poly.entity_id
_entity_poly.type
_entity_poly.pdbx_seq_one_letter_code
_entity_poly.pdbx_strand_id
1 'polypeptide(L)'
;MNETGSKTFLWYRVYCAFMVFLYLAVAAFGVALLVSPFETSQADAGQIRIIGTINAALGLSFFFLFAVALFLPAKPYNWIIGFVSIAIGMTSCCTWPATIPLLIYWVKPETKTFFGRK
;
A
#
# COMPACT_ATOMS: atom_id res chain seq x y z
N MET A 1 15.72 -22.95 -7.57
CA MET A 1 15.03 -21.67 -7.30
C MET A 1 13.60 -21.82 -7.80
N ASN A 2 12.58 -21.69 -6.95
CA ASN A 2 11.18 -21.76 -7.41
C ASN A 2 10.87 -20.55 -8.29
N GLU A 3 10.75 -20.77 -9.59
CA GLU A 3 10.49 -19.72 -10.58
C GLU A 3 9.19 -18.96 -10.29
N THR A 4 8.17 -19.66 -9.79
CA THR A 4 6.87 -19.08 -9.39
C THR A 4 6.97 -18.17 -8.18
N GLY A 5 7.82 -18.51 -7.20
CA GLY A 5 8.05 -17.70 -5.99
C GLY A 5 8.72 -16.37 -6.30
N SER A 6 9.76 -16.40 -7.16
CA SER A 6 10.44 -15.19 -7.62
C SER A 6 9.52 -14.26 -8.42
N LYS A 7 8.68 -14.81 -9.32
CA LYS A 7 7.71 -14.03 -10.10
C LYS A 7 6.66 -13.38 -9.19
N THR A 8 6.12 -14.12 -8.23
CA THR A 8 5.17 -13.60 -7.24
C THR A 8 5.79 -12.50 -6.39
N PHE A 9 7.05 -12.67 -5.96
CA PHE A 9 7.76 -11.66 -5.19
C PHE A 9 8.04 -10.39 -6.03
N LEU A 10 8.38 -10.53 -7.31
CA LEU A 10 8.55 -9.40 -8.21
C LEU A 10 7.25 -8.63 -8.41
N TRP A 11 6.14 -9.34 -8.65
CA TRP A 11 4.79 -8.75 -8.72
C TRP A 11 4.41 -8.03 -7.43
N TYR A 12 4.74 -8.61 -6.27
CA TYR A 12 4.54 -7.95 -4.98
C TYR A 12 5.34 -6.66 -4.85
N ARG A 13 6.60 -6.63 -5.29
CA ARG A 13 7.41 -5.38 -5.30
C ARG A 13 6.82 -4.33 -6.24
N VAL A 14 6.34 -4.73 -7.42
CA VAL A 14 5.65 -3.83 -8.36
C VAL A 14 4.38 -3.27 -7.71
N TYR A 15 3.60 -4.12 -7.03
CA TYR A 15 2.42 -3.71 -6.27
C TYR A 15 2.78 -2.72 -5.13
N CYS A 16 3.81 -3.00 -4.35
CA CYS A 16 4.27 -2.09 -3.30
C CYS A 16 4.74 -0.75 -3.88
N ALA A 17 5.49 -0.76 -4.99
CA ALA A 17 5.93 0.47 -5.65
C ALA A 17 4.73 1.30 -6.17
N PHE A 18 3.73 0.63 -6.75
CA PHE A 18 2.49 1.27 -7.17
C PHE A 18 1.73 1.87 -5.98
N MET A 19 1.63 1.13 -4.87
CA MET A 19 0.99 1.63 -3.65
C MET A 19 1.75 2.82 -3.04
N VAL A 20 3.08 2.79 -3.02
CA VAL A 20 3.91 3.94 -2.61
C VAL A 20 3.56 5.16 -3.43
N PHE A 21 3.49 5.03 -4.76
CA PHE A 21 3.14 6.13 -5.64
C PHE A 21 1.71 6.63 -5.39
N LEU A 22 0.74 5.72 -5.21
CA LEU A 22 -0.66 6.05 -4.95
C LEU A 22 -0.81 6.79 -3.62
N TYR A 23 -0.20 6.31 -2.53
CA TYR A 23 -0.25 6.97 -1.23
C TYR A 23 0.51 8.28 -1.19
N LEU A 24 1.58 8.42 -1.98
CA LEU A 24 2.24 9.70 -2.19
C LEU A 24 1.33 10.69 -2.90
N ALA A 25 0.60 10.27 -3.93
CA ALA A 25 -0.39 11.09 -4.61
C ALA A 25 -1.55 11.51 -3.68
N VAL A 26 -2.02 10.60 -2.82
CA VAL A 26 -3.04 10.90 -1.79
C VAL A 26 -2.50 11.91 -0.78
N ALA A 27 -1.26 11.75 -0.32
CA ALA A 27 -0.63 12.69 0.61
C ALA A 27 -0.46 14.07 -0.05
N ALA A 28 0.01 14.12 -1.30
CA ALA A 28 0.14 15.34 -2.08
C ALA A 28 -1.22 16.02 -2.30
N PHE A 29 -2.28 15.25 -2.57
CA PHE A 29 -3.64 15.76 -2.70
C PHE A 29 -4.17 16.32 -1.37
N GLY A 30 -3.91 15.63 -0.25
CA GLY A 30 -4.23 16.11 1.08
C GLY A 30 -3.54 17.44 1.40
N VAL A 31 -2.26 17.58 1.07
CA VAL A 31 -1.51 18.83 1.21
C VAL A 31 -2.06 19.90 0.27
N ALA A 32 -2.36 19.57 -0.98
CA ALA A 32 -2.96 20.48 -1.95
C ALA A 32 -4.29 21.05 -1.43
N LEU A 33 -5.13 20.23 -0.78
CA LEU A 33 -6.37 20.68 -0.14
C LEU A 33 -6.14 21.66 1.02
N LEU A 34 -4.99 21.57 1.71
CA LEU A 34 -4.64 22.49 2.81
C LEU A 34 -4.13 23.85 2.32
N VAL A 35 -3.45 23.89 1.17
CA VAL A 35 -2.86 25.12 0.61
C VAL A 35 -3.76 25.81 -0.43
N SER A 36 -4.69 25.08 -1.05
CA SER A 36 -5.56 25.63 -2.08
C SER A 36 -6.66 26.52 -1.46
N PRO A 37 -6.85 27.75 -1.96
CA PRO A 37 -7.95 28.60 -1.54
C PRO A 37 -9.24 28.13 -2.22
N PHE A 38 -9.82 27.03 -1.76
CA PHE A 38 -11.16 26.64 -2.17
C PHE A 38 -12.13 27.69 -1.63
N GLU A 39 -12.87 28.36 -2.52
CA GLU A 39 -13.98 29.24 -2.14
C GLU A 39 -15.13 28.38 -1.60
N THR A 40 -15.06 28.11 -0.31
CA THR A 40 -16.05 27.32 0.42
C THR A 40 -16.59 28.13 1.59
N SER A 41 -17.84 27.88 1.97
CA SER A 41 -18.46 28.55 3.10
C SER A 41 -17.58 28.40 4.37
N GLN A 42 -17.61 29.35 5.30
CA GLN A 42 -16.80 29.25 6.54
C GLN A 42 -17.06 27.95 7.32
N ALA A 43 -18.27 27.39 7.23
CA ALA A 43 -18.61 26.11 7.83
C ALA A 43 -17.87 24.93 7.17
N ASP A 44 -17.67 24.98 5.85
CA ASP A 44 -16.99 23.93 5.07
C ASP A 44 -15.46 24.03 5.15
N ALA A 45 -14.92 25.24 5.33
CA ALA A 45 -13.47 25.47 5.38
C ALA A 45 -12.80 24.71 6.53
N GLY A 46 -13.45 24.62 7.70
CA GLY A 46 -12.97 23.82 8.82
C GLY A 46 -12.95 22.32 8.51
N GLN A 47 -14.02 21.83 7.87
CA GLN A 47 -14.14 20.42 7.49
C GLN A 47 -13.12 20.01 6.43
N ILE A 48 -12.86 20.85 5.44
CA ILE A 48 -11.85 20.61 4.40
C ILE A 48 -10.44 20.52 4.99
N ARG A 49 -10.11 21.40 5.96
CA ARG A 49 -8.82 21.33 6.66
C ARG A 49 -8.65 20.05 7.47
N ILE A 50 -9.70 19.61 8.17
CA ILE A 50 -9.68 18.36 8.94
C ILE A 50 -9.49 17.18 7.99
N ILE A 51 -10.29 17.11 6.92
CA ILE A 51 -10.19 16.03 5.91
C ILE A 51 -8.82 16.04 5.24
N GLY A 52 -8.32 17.21 4.82
CA GLY A 52 -6.99 17.34 4.20
C GLY A 52 -5.86 16.89 5.13
N THR A 53 -5.94 17.25 6.42
CA THR A 53 -4.96 16.84 7.43
C THR A 53 -4.99 15.33 7.67
N ILE A 54 -6.18 14.75 7.84
CA ILE A 54 -6.34 13.30 8.04
C ILE A 54 -5.84 12.53 6.82
N ASN A 55 -6.19 13.00 5.60
CA ASN A 55 -5.81 12.32 4.37
C ASN A 55 -4.30 12.43 4.11
N ALA A 56 -3.69 13.59 4.40
CA ALA A 56 -2.24 13.75 4.35
C ALA A 56 -1.52 12.86 5.37
N ALA A 57 -2.00 12.81 6.62
CA ALA A 57 -1.40 11.99 7.68
C ALA A 57 -1.52 10.49 7.38
N LEU A 58 -2.68 10.02 6.93
CA LEU A 58 -2.90 8.63 6.54
C LEU A 58 -2.09 8.26 5.30
N GLY A 59 -2.13 9.09 4.25
CA GLY A 59 -1.35 8.90 3.03
C GLY A 59 0.14 8.78 3.33
N LEU A 60 0.68 9.66 4.18
CA LEU A 60 2.09 9.61 4.57
C LEU A 60 2.42 8.37 5.42
N SER A 61 1.55 7.99 6.36
CA SER A 61 1.74 6.79 7.19
C SER A 61 1.78 5.51 6.35
N PHE A 62 0.83 5.35 5.41
CA PHE A 62 0.81 4.21 4.50
C PHE A 62 1.95 4.26 3.49
N PHE A 63 2.34 5.44 3.00
CA PHE A 63 3.52 5.60 2.16
C PHE A 63 4.77 4.99 2.82
N PHE A 64 5.03 5.31 4.09
CA PHE A 64 6.18 4.74 4.80
C PHE A 64 6.05 3.23 4.98
N LEU A 65 4.86 2.72 5.31
CA LEU A 65 4.62 1.28 5.46
C LEU A 65 4.96 0.52 4.16
N PHE A 66 4.42 0.96 3.03
CA PHE A 66 4.66 0.31 1.74
C PHE A 66 6.07 0.56 1.20
N ALA A 67 6.68 1.71 1.50
CA ALA A 67 8.07 2.01 1.14
C ALA A 67 9.03 1.07 1.87
N VAL A 68 8.84 0.88 3.18
CA VAL A 68 9.62 -0.09 3.97
C VAL A 68 9.43 -1.49 3.38
N ALA A 69 8.19 -1.90 3.11
CA ALA A 69 7.87 -3.20 2.53
C ALA A 69 8.54 -3.44 1.15
N LEU A 70 8.76 -2.39 0.35
CA LEU A 70 9.42 -2.46 -0.96
C LEU A 70 10.93 -2.81 -0.86
N PHE A 71 11.59 -2.37 0.21
CA PHE A 71 13.02 -2.57 0.44
C PHE A 71 13.33 -3.81 1.29
N LEU A 72 12.32 -4.53 1.78
CA LEU A 72 12.54 -5.71 2.59
C LEU A 72 13.09 -6.90 1.78
N PRO A 73 14.12 -7.61 2.29
CA PRO A 73 14.67 -8.79 1.62
C PRO A 73 13.71 -9.98 1.68
N ALA A 74 13.92 -10.98 0.82
CA ALA A 74 13.15 -12.23 0.78
C ALA A 74 13.48 -13.14 1.98
N LYS A 75 12.98 -12.77 3.17
CA LYS A 75 13.13 -13.49 4.44
C LYS A 75 11.75 -13.95 4.97
N PRO A 76 11.67 -14.97 5.83
CA PRO A 76 10.39 -15.53 6.29
C PRO A 76 9.48 -14.52 7.02
N TYR A 77 10.06 -13.50 7.68
CA TYR A 77 9.28 -12.41 8.27
C TYR A 77 8.61 -11.52 7.22
N ASN A 78 9.23 -11.36 6.04
CA ASN A 78 8.70 -10.53 4.96
C ASN A 78 7.44 -11.15 4.35
N TRP A 79 7.30 -12.48 4.41
CA TRP A 79 6.05 -13.12 4.02
C TRP A 79 4.86 -12.64 4.87
N ILE A 80 5.05 -12.44 6.18
CA ILE A 80 4.01 -11.91 7.07
C ILE A 80 3.73 -10.45 6.73
N ILE A 81 4.78 -9.63 6.59
CA ILE A 81 4.64 -8.21 6.29
C ILE A 81 3.94 -8.01 4.95
N GLY A 82 4.29 -8.79 3.92
CA GLY A 82 3.60 -8.79 2.64
C GLY A 82 2.15 -9.24 2.75
N PHE A 83 1.86 -10.29 3.52
CA PHE A 83 0.48 -10.72 3.76
C PHE A 83 -0.36 -9.63 4.43
N VAL A 84 0.17 -8.98 5.48
CA VAL A 84 -0.49 -7.86 6.16
C VAL A 84 -0.67 -6.67 5.22
N SER A 85 0.34 -6.35 4.40
CA SER A 85 0.27 -5.26 3.43
C SER A 85 -0.81 -5.50 2.36
N ILE A 86 -0.95 -6.75 1.89
CA ILE A 86 -2.01 -7.14 0.95
C ILE A 86 -3.38 -7.07 1.63
N ALA A 87 -3.49 -7.50 2.89
CA ALA A 87 -4.73 -7.40 3.66
C ALA A 87 -5.16 -5.94 3.90
N ILE A 88 -4.21 -5.04 4.17
CA ILE A 88 -4.46 -3.60 4.22
C ILE A 88 -4.95 -3.11 2.86
N GLY A 89 -4.33 -3.52 1.75
CA GLY A 89 -4.81 -3.19 0.41
C GLY A 89 -6.25 -3.66 0.13
N MET A 90 -6.65 -4.82 0.66
CA MET A 90 -8.03 -5.31 0.53
C MET A 90 -9.07 -4.44 1.23
N THR A 91 -8.68 -3.59 2.19
CA THR A 91 -9.63 -2.61 2.77
C THR A 91 -10.03 -1.53 1.75
N SER A 92 -9.24 -1.33 0.70
CA SER A 92 -9.54 -0.42 -0.39
C SER A 92 -10.09 -1.18 -1.59
N CYS A 93 -11.39 -1.06 -1.84
CA CYS A 93 -12.09 -1.72 -2.95
C CYS A 93 -11.43 -1.45 -4.32
N CYS A 94 -10.80 -0.28 -4.48
CA CYS A 94 -10.10 0.12 -5.70
C CYS A 94 -8.94 -0.81 -6.09
N THR A 95 -8.36 -1.55 -5.14
CA THR A 95 -7.17 -2.37 -5.40
C THR A 95 -7.45 -3.87 -5.43
N TRP A 96 -8.71 -4.28 -5.25
CA TRP A 96 -9.16 -5.68 -5.31
C TRP A 96 -8.71 -6.44 -6.56
N PRO A 97 -8.76 -5.87 -7.78
CA PRO A 97 -8.32 -6.58 -8.98
C PRO A 97 -6.84 -7.00 -8.93
N ALA A 98 -6.01 -6.25 -8.20
CA ALA A 98 -4.60 -6.55 -8.02
C ALA A 98 -4.33 -7.39 -6.76
N THR A 99 -5.00 -7.08 -5.64
CA THR A 99 -4.76 -7.75 -4.35
C THR A 99 -5.28 -9.18 -4.31
N ILE A 100 -6.43 -9.47 -4.92
CA ILE A 100 -7.00 -10.83 -4.95
C ILE A 100 -6.05 -11.84 -5.61
N PRO A 101 -5.59 -11.65 -6.87
CA PRO A 101 -4.68 -12.61 -7.49
C PRO A 101 -3.36 -12.69 -6.73
N LEU A 102 -2.83 -11.55 -6.26
CA LEU A 102 -1.59 -11.52 -5.50
C LEU A 102 -1.70 -12.35 -4.21
N LEU A 103 -2.81 -12.22 -3.47
CA LEU A 103 -3.08 -12.99 -2.27
C LEU A 103 -3.17 -14.49 -2.56
N ILE A 104 -3.87 -14.87 -3.63
CA ILE A 104 -4.01 -16.28 -4.05
C ILE A 104 -2.62 -16.88 -4.29
N TYR A 105 -1.75 -16.21 -5.05
CA TYR A 105 -0.37 -16.69 -5.27
C TYR A 105 0.51 -16.59 -4.02
N TRP A 106 0.27 -15.65 -3.12
CA TRP A 106 1.04 -15.47 -1.89
C TRP A 106 0.83 -16.59 -0.87
N VAL A 107 -0.39 -17.11 -0.78
CA VAL A 107 -0.76 -18.19 0.15
C VAL A 107 -0.32 -19.57 -0.35
N LYS A 108 -0.04 -19.73 -1.65
CA LYS A 108 0.44 -20.99 -2.22
C LYS A 108 1.72 -21.48 -1.54
N PRO A 109 1.87 -22.81 -1.38
CA PRO A 109 3.05 -23.41 -0.74
C PRO A 109 4.34 -23.03 -1.47
N GLU A 110 4.31 -22.90 -2.80
CA GLU A 110 5.44 -22.49 -3.64
C GLU A 110 6.09 -21.17 -3.18
N THR A 111 5.26 -20.18 -2.83
CA THR A 111 5.67 -18.87 -2.35
C THR A 111 6.15 -18.95 -0.90
N LYS A 112 5.47 -19.73 -0.05
CA LYS A 112 5.93 -19.96 1.33
C LYS A 112 7.32 -20.59 1.37
N THR A 113 7.58 -21.60 0.53
CA THR A 113 8.89 -22.24 0.41
C THR A 113 9.96 -21.27 -0.10
N PHE A 114 9.60 -20.34 -1.00
CA PHE A 114 10.52 -19.29 -1.45
C PHE A 114 11.00 -18.38 -0.31
N PHE A 115 10.11 -18.06 0.65
CA PHE A 115 10.48 -17.31 1.85
C PHE A 115 11.10 -18.16 2.97
N GLY A 116 11.38 -19.45 2.72
CA GLY A 116 11.97 -20.36 3.71
C GLY A 116 10.98 -20.85 4.76
N ARG A 117 9.66 -20.79 4.49
CA ARG A 117 8.62 -21.40 5.32
C ARG A 117 8.24 -22.78 4.80
N LYS A 118 8.07 -23.73 5.72
CA LYS A 118 7.52 -25.07 5.44
C LYS A 118 6.00 -25.02 5.41
#